data_AF-C6T526-F1
#
_entry.id   AF-C6T526-F1
#
_cell.length_a   1.000
_cell.length_b   1.000
_cell.length_c   1.000
_cell.angle_alpha   90.00
_cell.angle_beta   90.00
_cell.angle_gamma   90.00
#
_symmetry.space_group_name_H-M   'P 1'
#
loop_
_entity.id
_entity.type
_entity.pdbx_description
1 polymer ?
#
loop_
_entity_poly.entity_id
_entity_poly.type
_entity_poly.pdbx_seq_one_letter_code
_entity_poly.pdbx_strand_id
1 'polypeptide(L)'
;MASNSILLLCIFLVVATKVFSYDEDLKTVVPAPAPPVKAPTPASPVKSPSYPPGSVTTPTVKVPPPPQSPVVKPPTPTPAPVKVPPPQSPVVKPPTPTSPVVYPPPPVAPSPPAPVVKSKKDCIPLCDYRCSLHSRKRLCMRACMTCCDRCKCVPPGTYGNREKCGKCYTDMLTHGNKFKCP
;
A
#
# COMPACT_ATOMS: atom_id res chain seq x y z
N MET A 1 -41.58 30.00 20.61
CA MET A 1 -41.89 28.85 19.73
C MET A 1 -41.15 28.88 18.39
N ALA A 2 -40.81 30.06 17.82
CA ALA A 2 -40.14 30.15 16.51
C ALA A 2 -38.69 29.61 16.46
N SER A 3 -37.92 29.70 17.55
CA SER A 3 -36.49 29.30 17.55
C SER A 3 -36.28 27.79 17.27
N ASN A 4 -37.12 26.93 17.86
CA ASN A 4 -37.01 25.48 17.67
C ASN A 4 -37.40 25.06 16.24
N SER A 5 -38.34 25.76 15.62
CA SER A 5 -38.77 25.47 14.24
C SER A 5 -37.66 25.75 13.23
N ILE A 6 -36.90 26.83 13.44
CA ILE A 6 -35.74 27.17 12.60
C ILE A 6 -34.64 26.11 12.76
N LEU A 7 -34.35 25.66 13.99
CA LEU A 7 -33.35 24.63 14.24
C LEU A 7 -33.71 23.30 13.54
N LEU A 8 -34.97 22.87 13.61
CA LEU A 8 -35.43 21.64 12.96
C LEU A 8 -35.34 21.72 11.43
N LEU A 9 -35.69 22.87 10.83
CA LEU A 9 -35.53 23.08 9.39
C LEU A 9 -34.06 23.03 8.96
N CYS A 10 -33.14 23.63 9.72
CA CYS A 10 -31.71 23.57 9.44
C CYS A 10 -31.16 22.14 9.48
N ILE A 11 -31.56 21.35 10.49
CA ILE A 11 -31.17 19.94 10.60
C ILE A 11 -31.70 19.14 9.40
N PHE A 12 -32.97 19.36 9.02
CA PHE A 12 -33.60 18.67 7.90
C PHE A 12 -32.89 18.96 6.57
N LEU A 13 -32.51 20.22 6.31
CA LEU A 13 -31.75 20.60 5.11
C LEU A 13 -30.34 19.98 5.08
N VAL A 14 -29.65 19.90 6.22
CA VAL A 14 -28.33 19.24 6.30
C VAL A 14 -28.45 17.73 6.05
N VAL A 15 -29.52 17.08 6.52
CA VAL A 15 -29.76 15.66 6.25
C VAL A 15 -30.12 15.43 4.78
N ALA A 16 -31.03 16.23 4.23
CA ALA A 16 -31.46 16.12 2.83
C ALA A 16 -30.29 16.31 1.84
N THR A 17 -29.42 17.30 2.07
CA THR A 17 -28.22 17.53 1.24
C THR A 17 -27.23 16.37 1.33
N LYS A 18 -27.06 15.76 2.51
CA LYS A 18 -26.20 14.57 2.65
C LYS A 18 -26.78 13.35 1.93
N VAL A 19 -28.08 13.13 1.99
CA VAL A 19 -28.74 12.02 1.27
C VAL A 19 -28.56 12.16 -0.24
N PHE A 20 -28.70 13.37 -0.80
CA PHE A 20 -28.47 13.60 -2.23
C PHE A 20 -27.02 13.32 -2.67
N SER A 21 -26.03 13.70 -1.85
CA SER A 21 -24.62 13.39 -2.15
C SER A 21 -24.30 11.88 -2.15
N TYR A 22 -25.11 11.05 -1.49
CA TYR A 22 -24.93 9.59 -1.52
C TYR A 22 -25.59 8.92 -2.75
N ASP A 23 -26.68 9.46 -3.32
CA ASP A 23 -27.34 8.84 -4.50
C ASP A 23 -26.49 8.97 -5.78
N GLU A 24 -25.77 10.09 -5.95
CA GLU A 24 -24.85 10.30 -7.07
C GLU A 24 -23.67 9.31 -7.06
N ASP A 25 -23.17 8.96 -5.86
CA ASP A 25 -22.11 7.95 -5.72
C ASP A 25 -22.64 6.54 -6.03
N LEU A 26 -23.93 6.27 -5.75
CA LEU A 26 -24.56 4.97 -5.97
C LEU A 26 -24.89 4.72 -7.45
N LYS A 27 -25.30 5.75 -8.22
CA LYS A 27 -25.55 5.60 -9.67
C LYS A 27 -24.28 5.34 -10.49
N THR A 28 -23.11 5.72 -9.98
CA THR A 28 -21.84 5.61 -10.72
C THR A 28 -21.22 4.20 -10.66
N VAL A 29 -21.78 3.26 -9.88
CA VAL A 29 -21.23 1.89 -9.73
C VAL A 29 -22.11 0.81 -10.36
N VAL A 30 -22.75 1.10 -11.50
CA VAL A 30 -23.25 0.04 -12.38
C VAL A 30 -22.18 -0.24 -13.44
N PRO A 31 -21.25 -1.18 -13.23
CA PRO A 31 -20.40 -1.63 -14.33
C PRO A 31 -21.28 -2.23 -15.40
N ALA A 32 -21.15 -1.72 -16.63
CA ALA A 32 -21.77 -2.29 -17.80
C ALA A 32 -21.48 -3.80 -17.85
N PRO A 33 -22.46 -4.63 -18.25
CA PRO A 33 -22.29 -6.08 -18.31
C PRO A 33 -21.10 -6.42 -19.21
N ALA A 34 -20.13 -7.13 -18.65
CA ALA A 34 -18.98 -7.61 -19.39
C ALA A 34 -19.45 -8.55 -20.51
N PRO A 35 -18.87 -8.46 -21.72
CA PRO A 35 -19.16 -9.41 -22.80
C PRO A 35 -18.79 -10.83 -22.37
N PRO A 36 -19.45 -11.85 -22.94
CA PRO A 36 -19.21 -13.24 -22.59
C PRO A 36 -17.77 -13.61 -22.95
N VAL A 37 -16.92 -13.73 -21.93
CA VAL A 37 -15.58 -14.28 -22.09
C VAL A 37 -15.71 -15.79 -22.30
N LYS A 38 -15.22 -16.26 -23.45
CA LYS A 38 -15.16 -17.69 -23.77
C LYS A 38 -14.43 -18.44 -22.66
N ALA A 39 -15.01 -19.57 -22.27
CA ALA A 39 -14.45 -20.47 -21.27
C ALA A 39 -13.00 -20.85 -21.64
N PRO A 40 -12.03 -20.68 -20.74
CA PRO A 40 -10.66 -21.11 -20.99
C PRO A 40 -10.61 -22.64 -21.05
N THR A 41 -10.07 -23.17 -22.13
CA THR A 41 -9.70 -24.58 -22.24
C THR A 41 -8.68 -24.92 -21.15
N PRO A 42 -8.79 -26.08 -20.46
CA PRO A 42 -7.84 -26.47 -19.43
C PRO A 42 -6.44 -26.64 -20.03
N ALA A 43 -5.49 -25.80 -19.61
CA ALA A 43 -4.09 -26.04 -19.92
C ALA A 43 -3.59 -27.20 -19.04
N SER A 44 -3.11 -28.25 -19.69
CA SER A 44 -2.47 -29.41 -19.08
C SER A 44 -1.31 -29.03 -18.14
N PRO A 45 -0.95 -29.89 -17.17
CA PRO A 45 0.02 -29.56 -16.14
C PRO A 45 1.42 -29.47 -16.76
N VAL A 46 1.95 -28.26 -16.88
CA VAL A 46 3.36 -28.06 -17.26
C VAL A 46 4.21 -28.32 -16.01
N LYS A 47 5.02 -29.37 -16.09
CA LYS A 47 6.03 -29.74 -15.10
C LYS A 47 6.97 -28.56 -14.85
N SER A 48 7.03 -28.06 -13.61
CA SER A 48 7.93 -26.99 -13.18
C SER A 48 9.38 -27.29 -13.55
N PRO A 49 10.03 -26.47 -14.39
CA PRO A 49 11.46 -26.55 -14.58
C PRO A 49 12.16 -25.91 -13.37
N SER A 50 13.06 -26.66 -12.74
CA SER A 50 13.97 -26.16 -11.72
C SER A 50 15.13 -25.46 -12.43
N TYR A 51 15.19 -24.13 -12.35
CA TYR A 51 16.29 -23.35 -12.93
C TYR A 51 17.39 -23.14 -11.88
N PRO A 52 18.66 -23.49 -12.18
CA PRO A 52 19.78 -23.13 -11.32
C PRO A 52 19.96 -21.61 -11.29
N PRO A 53 20.57 -21.05 -10.22
CA PRO A 53 20.73 -19.62 -10.05
C PRO A 53 21.68 -19.08 -11.12
N GLY A 54 21.11 -18.40 -12.13
CA GLY A 54 21.88 -17.71 -13.16
C GLY A 54 22.66 -16.55 -12.54
N SER A 55 23.97 -16.56 -12.76
CA SER A 55 24.88 -15.44 -12.49
C SER A 55 24.55 -14.31 -13.45
N VAL A 56 24.13 -13.16 -12.91
CA VAL A 56 23.78 -11.98 -13.71
C VAL A 56 25.07 -11.22 -14.04
N THR A 57 25.55 -11.38 -15.27
CA THR A 57 26.49 -10.43 -15.88
C THR A 57 25.71 -9.17 -16.28
N THR A 58 26.01 -8.06 -15.62
CA THR A 58 25.47 -6.73 -15.94
C THR A 58 26.00 -6.24 -17.29
N PRO A 59 25.13 -5.87 -18.25
CA PRO A 59 25.56 -5.19 -19.47
C PRO A 59 25.81 -3.70 -19.20
N THR A 60 27.01 -3.23 -19.55
CA THR A 60 27.39 -1.82 -19.56
C THR A 60 26.75 -1.14 -20.76
N VAL A 61 25.59 -0.50 -20.57
CA VAL A 61 24.99 0.36 -21.61
C VAL A 61 25.71 1.70 -21.60
N LYS A 62 26.35 2.00 -22.74
CA LYS A 62 27.02 3.27 -23.01
C LYS A 62 25.96 4.37 -23.17
N VAL A 63 25.76 5.17 -22.12
CA VAL A 63 24.81 6.29 -22.13
C VAL A 63 25.37 7.41 -23.02
N PRO A 64 24.63 7.92 -24.02
CA PRO A 64 25.06 9.06 -24.81
C PRO A 64 25.13 10.35 -23.96
N PRO A 65 26.04 11.28 -24.26
CA PRO A 65 26.23 12.50 -23.49
C PRO A 65 24.97 13.40 -23.54
N PRO A 66 24.61 14.05 -22.42
CA PRO A 66 23.43 14.90 -22.34
C PRO A 66 23.59 16.20 -23.16
N PRO A 67 22.49 16.82 -23.62
CA PRO A 67 22.52 18.07 -24.36
C PRO A 67 23.08 19.21 -23.50
N GLN A 68 24.01 19.97 -24.07
CA GLN A 68 24.56 21.18 -23.43
C GLN A 68 23.46 22.24 -23.35
N SER A 69 23.10 22.63 -22.13
CA SER A 69 22.10 23.68 -21.90
C SER A 69 22.70 25.08 -22.07
N PRO A 70 21.92 26.10 -22.49
CA PRO A 70 22.42 27.43 -22.81
C PRO A 70 22.91 28.19 -21.58
N VAL A 71 24.03 28.91 -21.74
CA VAL A 71 24.65 29.77 -20.75
C VAL A 71 23.77 31.00 -20.51
N VAL A 72 22.91 30.96 -19.48
CA VAL A 72 22.28 32.18 -18.95
C VAL A 72 23.29 32.86 -18.02
N LYS A 73 23.58 34.14 -18.28
CA LYS A 73 24.49 34.94 -17.46
C LYS A 73 23.94 35.08 -16.03
N PRO A 74 24.79 34.93 -14.99
CA PRO A 74 24.34 34.99 -13.61
C PRO A 74 23.91 36.41 -13.20
N PRO A 75 22.80 36.59 -12.47
CA PRO A 75 22.54 37.83 -11.74
C PRO A 75 23.59 38.02 -10.63
N THR A 76 23.91 39.29 -10.38
CA THR A 76 24.89 39.76 -9.40
C THR A 76 24.57 39.29 -7.97
N PRO A 77 25.57 38.93 -7.13
CA PRO A 77 25.34 38.35 -5.81
C PRO A 77 24.75 39.37 -4.82
N THR A 78 23.59 39.07 -4.26
CA THR A 78 23.10 39.73 -3.05
C THR A 78 23.90 39.23 -1.83
N PRO A 79 24.23 40.08 -0.84
CA PRO A 79 24.98 39.68 0.35
C PRO A 79 24.30 38.54 1.12
N ALA A 80 25.10 37.56 1.53
CA ALA A 80 24.63 36.38 2.25
C ALA A 80 24.13 36.75 3.67
N PRO A 81 22.96 36.26 4.11
CA PRO A 81 22.56 36.35 5.50
C PRO A 81 23.50 35.50 6.35
N VAL A 82 23.93 36.05 7.49
CA VAL A 82 24.73 35.32 8.48
C VAL A 82 23.97 34.07 8.91
N LYS A 83 24.52 32.91 8.56
CA LYS A 83 23.90 31.61 8.81
C LYS A 83 24.06 31.25 10.29
N VAL A 84 23.01 31.45 11.08
CA VAL A 84 22.94 30.90 12.43
C VAL A 84 23.03 29.37 12.31
N PRO A 85 23.88 28.69 13.11
CA PRO A 85 23.97 27.24 13.09
C PRO A 85 22.60 26.61 13.35
N PRO A 86 22.19 25.60 12.56
CA PRO A 86 20.97 24.86 12.85
C PRO A 86 21.09 24.18 14.23
N PRO A 87 20.00 24.13 15.02
CA PRO A 87 19.97 23.40 16.28
C PRO A 87 20.36 21.94 16.02
N GLN A 88 21.29 21.41 16.80
CA GLN A 88 21.61 20.00 16.76
C GLN A 88 20.41 19.22 17.29
N SER A 89 19.67 18.54 16.40
CA SER A 89 18.63 17.61 16.81
C SER A 89 19.23 16.55 17.74
N PRO A 90 18.61 16.26 18.89
CA PRO A 90 19.14 15.28 19.83
C PRO A 90 19.22 13.91 19.14
N VAL A 91 20.41 13.30 19.20
CA VAL A 91 20.63 11.91 18.80
C VAL A 91 19.88 11.04 19.80
N VAL A 92 18.60 10.80 19.55
CA VAL A 92 17.87 9.76 20.28
C VAL A 92 18.45 8.43 19.81
N LYS A 93 19.21 7.78 20.69
CA LYS A 93 19.71 6.42 20.45
C LYS A 93 18.51 5.54 20.06
N PRO A 94 18.59 4.78 18.95
CA PRO A 94 17.56 3.82 18.62
C PRO A 94 17.36 2.90 19.83
N PRO A 95 16.13 2.68 20.31
CA PRO A 95 15.90 1.67 21.33
C PRO A 95 16.43 0.34 20.79
N THR A 96 17.29 -0.30 21.57
CA THR A 96 17.81 -1.64 21.26
C THR A 96 16.60 -2.56 21.09
N PRO A 97 16.52 -3.38 20.02
CA PRO A 97 15.43 -4.30 19.84
C PRO A 97 15.47 -5.31 20.99
N THR A 98 14.55 -5.21 21.95
CA THR A 98 14.24 -6.32 22.82
C THR A 98 13.65 -7.40 21.93
N SER A 99 14.38 -8.50 21.74
CA SER A 99 13.83 -9.71 21.12
C SER A 99 12.55 -10.06 21.86
N PRO A 100 11.38 -10.11 21.18
CA PRO A 100 10.17 -10.53 21.84
C PRO A 100 10.36 -11.96 22.32
N VAL A 101 9.93 -12.22 23.56
CA VAL A 101 9.76 -13.58 24.06
C VAL A 101 8.92 -14.34 23.03
N VAL A 102 9.49 -15.39 22.44
CA VAL A 102 8.81 -16.27 21.49
C VAL A 102 7.80 -17.06 22.30
N TYR A 103 6.59 -16.53 22.45
CA TYR A 103 5.47 -17.33 22.89
C TYR A 103 5.03 -18.22 21.71
N PRO A 104 4.90 -19.54 21.89
CA PRO A 104 4.29 -20.37 20.87
C PRO A 104 2.89 -19.81 20.57
N PRO A 105 2.49 -19.74 19.29
CA PRO A 105 1.13 -19.36 18.98
C PRO A 105 0.19 -20.34 19.69
N PRO A 106 -0.88 -19.86 20.34
CA PRO A 106 -1.88 -20.76 20.90
C PRO A 106 -2.40 -21.70 19.80
N PRO A 107 -2.81 -22.93 20.15
CA PRO A 107 -3.37 -23.87 19.18
C PRO A 107 -4.46 -23.16 18.38
N VAL A 108 -4.25 -23.08 17.07
CA VAL A 108 -5.05 -22.27 16.17
C VAL A 108 -6.43 -22.92 16.10
N ALA A 109 -7.39 -22.38 16.84
CA ALA A 109 -8.80 -22.59 16.51
C ALA A 109 -8.97 -22.28 15.01
N PRO A 110 -9.87 -22.99 14.29
CA PRO A 110 -10.08 -22.77 12.86
C PRO A 110 -10.20 -21.27 12.62
N SER A 111 -9.19 -20.71 11.96
CA SER A 111 -9.06 -19.26 11.85
C SER A 111 -10.31 -18.76 11.13
N PRO A 112 -11.01 -17.75 11.67
CA PRO A 112 -12.14 -17.16 10.97
C PRO A 112 -11.72 -16.78 9.54
N PRO A 113 -12.66 -16.76 8.58
CA PRO A 113 -12.37 -16.28 7.24
C PRO A 113 -11.61 -14.96 7.33
N ALA A 114 -10.58 -14.80 6.49
CA ALA A 114 -9.71 -13.63 6.50
C ALA A 114 -10.55 -12.35 6.61
N PRO A 115 -10.14 -11.37 7.45
CA PRO A 115 -10.94 -10.18 7.69
C PRO A 115 -11.27 -9.50 6.36
N VAL A 116 -12.56 -9.31 6.10
CA VAL A 116 -13.05 -8.72 4.86
C VAL A 116 -12.64 -7.25 4.83
N VAL A 117 -11.68 -6.90 3.97
CA VAL A 117 -11.27 -5.51 3.74
C VAL A 117 -12.26 -4.87 2.77
N LYS A 118 -13.05 -3.91 3.26
CA LYS A 118 -14.01 -3.18 2.42
C LYS A 118 -13.46 -1.83 1.99
N SER A 119 -12.67 -1.22 2.86
CA SER A 119 -12.12 0.11 2.68
C SER A 119 -10.63 0.17 3.00
N LYS A 120 -9.97 1.24 2.55
CA LYS A 120 -8.57 1.53 2.90
C LYS A 120 -8.36 1.67 4.42
N LYS A 121 -9.38 2.08 5.18
CA LYS A 121 -9.29 2.19 6.64
C LYS A 121 -9.10 0.82 7.30
N ASP A 122 -9.72 -0.22 6.74
CA ASP A 122 -9.58 -1.60 7.24
C ASP A 122 -8.17 -2.14 7.02
N CYS A 123 -7.48 -1.66 5.99
CA CYS A 123 -6.09 -2.03 5.74
C CYS A 123 -5.14 -1.58 6.86
N ILE A 124 -5.40 -0.43 7.50
CA ILE A 124 -4.46 0.21 8.42
C ILE A 124 -4.10 -0.71 9.59
N PRO A 125 -5.06 -1.19 10.41
CA PRO A 125 -4.73 -2.07 11.52
C PRO A 125 -4.16 -3.42 11.05
N LEU A 126 -4.64 -3.96 9.92
CA LEU A 126 -4.16 -5.23 9.40
C LEU A 126 -2.70 -5.16 8.95
N CYS A 127 -2.34 -4.11 8.21
CA CYS A 127 -0.97 -3.90 7.77
C CYS A 127 -0.04 -3.49 8.91
N ASP A 128 -0.55 -2.82 9.94
CA ASP A 128 0.23 -2.51 11.14
C ASP A 128 0.65 -3.80 11.85
N TYR A 129 -0.31 -4.70 12.07
CA TYR A 129 -0.03 -6.04 12.60
C TYR A 129 0.92 -6.83 11.70
N ARG A 130 0.62 -6.93 10.39
CA ARG A 130 1.46 -7.63 9.39
C ARG A 130 2.92 -7.18 9.43
N CYS A 131 3.16 -5.88 9.60
CA CYS A 131 4.49 -5.27 9.54
C CYS A 131 5.16 -5.08 10.90
N SER A 132 4.51 -5.45 12.00
CA SER A 132 5.00 -5.23 13.38
C SER A 132 6.39 -5.83 13.65
N LEU A 133 6.64 -7.05 13.17
CA LEU A 133 7.93 -7.73 13.31
C LEU A 133 8.90 -7.47 12.14
N HIS A 134 8.48 -6.73 11.12
CA HIS A 134 9.35 -6.41 9.99
C HIS A 134 10.43 -5.42 10.44
N SER A 135 11.69 -5.69 10.12
CA SER A 135 12.82 -4.81 10.48
C SER A 135 12.64 -3.40 9.91
N ARG A 136 12.18 -3.32 8.65
CA ARG A 136 11.85 -2.07 7.95
C ARG A 136 10.34 -1.79 7.96
N LYS A 137 9.78 -1.42 9.10
CA LYS A 137 8.32 -1.24 9.32
C LYS A 137 7.67 -0.29 8.31
N ARG A 138 8.25 0.90 8.10
CA ARG A 138 7.72 1.92 7.17
C ARG A 138 7.69 1.44 5.72
N LEU A 139 8.68 0.65 5.30
CA LEU A 139 8.74 0.09 3.95
C LEU A 139 7.70 -1.02 3.77
N CYS A 140 7.61 -1.92 4.75
CA CYS A 140 6.57 -2.95 4.79
C CYS A 140 5.17 -2.32 4.74
N MET A 141 4.91 -1.30 5.58
CA MET A 141 3.61 -0.63 5.63
C MET A 141 3.23 -0.04 4.27
N ARG A 142 4.15 0.63 3.58
CA ARG A 142 3.91 1.19 2.24
C ARG A 142 3.53 0.10 1.23
N ALA A 143 4.28 -1.01 1.22
CA ALA A 143 3.99 -2.13 0.34
C ALA A 143 2.66 -2.81 0.69
N CYS A 144 2.43 -3.07 1.97
CA CYS A 144 1.20 -3.68 2.47
C CYS A 144 -0.03 -2.84 2.11
N MET A 145 0.02 -1.51 2.29
CA MET A 145 -1.07 -0.61 1.93
C MET A 145 -1.44 -0.70 0.45
N THR A 146 -0.46 -0.70 -0.46
CA THR A 146 -0.72 -0.85 -1.90
C THR A 146 -1.35 -2.21 -2.20
N CYS A 147 -0.85 -3.28 -1.58
CA CYS A 147 -1.38 -4.62 -1.80
C CYS A 147 -2.78 -4.81 -1.23
N CYS A 148 -3.04 -4.27 -0.04
CA CYS A 148 -4.34 -4.32 0.60
C CYS A 148 -5.38 -3.52 -0.18
N ASP A 149 -5.04 -2.31 -0.64
CA ASP A 149 -5.98 -1.49 -1.40
C ASP A 149 -6.32 -2.12 -2.76
N ARG A 150 -5.34 -2.76 -3.42
CA ARG A 150 -5.55 -3.41 -4.71
C ARG A 150 -6.25 -4.77 -4.61
N CYS A 151 -5.87 -5.60 -3.63
CA CYS A 151 -6.38 -6.96 -3.51
C CYS A 151 -7.51 -7.11 -2.49
N LYS A 152 -7.83 -6.05 -1.75
CA LYS A 152 -8.82 -6.07 -0.66
C LYS A 152 -8.58 -7.22 0.32
N CYS A 153 -7.30 -7.47 0.64
CA CYS A 153 -6.89 -8.54 1.55
C CYS A 153 -5.51 -8.27 2.15
N VAL A 154 -5.36 -8.57 3.44
CA VAL A 154 -4.06 -8.68 4.14
C VAL A 154 -3.98 -10.08 4.72
N PRO A 155 -2.96 -10.88 4.41
CA PRO A 155 -2.92 -12.24 4.91
C PRO A 155 -2.63 -12.26 6.42
N PRO A 156 -3.17 -13.25 7.15
CA PRO A 156 -3.02 -13.31 8.60
C PRO A 156 -1.58 -13.59 9.03
N GLY A 157 -1.24 -13.16 10.25
CA GLY A 157 0.10 -13.28 10.80
C GLY A 157 1.06 -12.19 10.31
N THR A 158 2.28 -12.21 10.86
CA THR A 158 3.35 -11.24 10.56
C THR A 158 4.26 -11.68 9.41
N TYR A 159 4.08 -12.90 8.90
CA TYR A 159 4.84 -13.48 7.79
C TYR A 159 4.04 -14.59 7.08
N GLY A 160 4.34 -14.82 5.80
CA GLY A 160 3.75 -15.91 5.02
C GLY A 160 2.24 -15.76 4.77
N ASN A 161 1.54 -16.89 4.63
CA ASN A 161 0.08 -16.97 4.43
C ASN A 161 -0.45 -16.24 3.19
N ARG A 162 0.39 -15.91 2.21
CA ARG A 162 0.05 -15.02 1.09
C ARG A 162 -1.02 -15.63 0.18
N GLU A 163 -1.00 -16.95 0.07
CA GLU A 163 -1.98 -17.77 -0.64
C GLU A 163 -3.41 -17.57 -0.13
N LYS A 164 -3.60 -17.14 1.14
CA LYS A 164 -4.94 -16.86 1.69
C LYS A 164 -5.62 -15.63 1.05
N CYS A 165 -4.84 -14.73 0.44
CA CYS A 165 -5.37 -13.61 -0.33
C CYS A 165 -5.49 -13.91 -1.83
N GLY A 166 -5.19 -15.14 -2.26
CA GLY A 166 -5.25 -15.57 -3.64
C GLY A 166 -4.24 -14.88 -4.57
N LYS A 167 -4.46 -15.06 -5.87
CA LYS A 167 -3.53 -14.67 -6.94
C LYS A 167 -3.19 -13.19 -6.97
N CYS A 168 -4.14 -12.31 -6.63
CA CYS A 168 -3.87 -10.88 -6.63
C CYS A 168 -2.67 -10.51 -5.73
N TYR A 169 -2.57 -11.12 -4.56
CA TYR A 169 -1.51 -10.82 -3.59
C TYR A 169 -0.18 -11.49 -3.95
N THR A 170 -0.23 -12.70 -4.53
CA THR A 170 0.97 -13.48 -4.90
C THR A 170 1.57 -13.08 -6.24
N ASP A 171 0.75 -12.68 -7.21
CA ASP A 171 1.21 -12.42 -8.57
C ASP A 171 1.71 -10.98 -8.74
N MET A 172 1.57 -10.15 -7.70
CA MET A 172 2.22 -8.85 -7.63
C MET A 172 3.71 -9.01 -7.34
N LEU A 173 4.51 -8.94 -8.41
CA LEU A 173 5.96 -9.00 -8.36
C LEU A 173 6.58 -7.61 -8.57
N THR A 174 7.77 -7.44 -8.04
CA THR A 174 8.68 -6.34 -8.39
C THR A 174 9.36 -6.64 -9.72
N HIS A 175 10.08 -5.67 -10.27
CA HIS A 175 10.90 -5.86 -11.48
C HIS A 175 11.96 -6.98 -11.33
N GLY A 176 12.35 -7.33 -10.10
CA GLY A 176 13.26 -8.44 -9.82
C GLY A 176 12.58 -9.80 -9.61
N ASN A 177 11.33 -9.97 -10.08
CA ASN A 177 10.50 -11.17 -9.91
C ASN A 177 10.35 -11.63 -8.44
N LYS A 178 10.52 -10.71 -7.49
CA LYS A 178 10.26 -10.95 -6.06
C LYS A 178 8.87 -10.45 -5.73
N PHE A 179 8.18 -11.16 -4.84
CA PHE A 179 6.90 -10.71 -4.30
C PHE A 179 6.99 -9.27 -3.80
N LYS A 180 6.15 -8.41 -4.35
CA LYS A 180 6.03 -7.01 -3.96
C LYS A 180 5.36 -6.88 -2.60
N CYS A 181 4.38 -7.74 -2.33
CA CYS A 181 3.60 -7.71 -1.11
C CYS A 181 4.31 -8.44 0.05
N PRO A 182 4.22 -7.90 1.28
CA PRO A 182 4.85 -8.50 2.45
C PRO A 182 4.19 -9.81 2.87
#